data_AF-A0A9W7XYU3-F1
#
_entry.id   AF-A0A9W7XYU3-F1
#
_cell.length_a   1.000
_cell.length_b   1.000
_cell.length_c   1.000
_cell.angle_alpha   90.00
_cell.angle_beta   90.00
_cell.angle_gamma   90.00
#
_symmetry.space_group_name_H-M   'P 1'
#
loop_
_entity.id
_entity.type
_entity.pdbx_description
1 polymer ?
#
loop_
_entity_poly.entity_id
_entity_poly.type
_entity_poly.pdbx_seq_one_letter_code
_entity_poly.pdbx_strand_id
1 'polypeptide(L)'
;MSGWAVAVMGGMRQLAGYALMLPILLGALITSLLLTNLLISYWFQQRVQRTRLPPRAALKQRPSVPPIPRLAFARQLPRQLTTSLVPSDYTSEAWQAPITLPAFPELSAEVDLLLTLVGRDFVDAWFGELSADPSFPRSVRAQIAQALDCLAERAATVDLAEVLVGGWLPLVTRQLRGQRSGDVA
;
A
#
# COMPACT_ATOMS: atom_id res chain seq x y z
N MET A 1 55.60 7.13 -44.58
CA MET A 1 54.83 7.50 -43.37
C MET A 1 53.71 6.49 -43.23
N SER A 2 53.66 5.77 -42.11
CA SER A 2 52.94 4.51 -41.92
C SER A 2 51.42 4.70 -41.76
N GLY A 3 50.61 3.85 -42.41
CA GLY A 3 49.14 3.92 -42.41
C GLY A 3 48.49 3.86 -41.02
N TRP A 4 49.22 3.39 -40.01
CA TRP A 4 48.78 3.40 -38.60
C TRP A 4 48.57 4.82 -38.05
N ALA A 5 49.38 5.80 -38.47
CA ALA A 5 49.21 7.19 -38.03
C ALA A 5 47.90 7.83 -38.54
N VAL A 6 47.50 7.47 -39.76
CA VAL A 6 46.25 7.96 -40.39
C VAL A 6 45.02 7.34 -39.70
N ALA A 7 45.09 6.05 -39.35
CA ALA A 7 44.02 5.37 -38.63
C ALA A 7 43.81 5.95 -37.22
N VAL A 8 44.89 6.22 -36.48
CA VAL A 8 44.83 6.82 -35.13
C VAL A 8 44.27 8.25 -35.19
N MET A 9 44.70 9.06 -36.17
CA MET A 9 44.22 10.43 -36.32
C MET A 9 42.74 10.50 -36.74
N GLY A 10 42.24 9.51 -37.48
CA GLY A 10 40.81 9.35 -37.77
C GLY A 10 39.98 9.00 -36.53
N GLY A 11 40.46 8.06 -35.70
CA GLY A 11 39.79 7.65 -34.46
C GLY A 11 39.65 8.78 -33.43
N MET A 12 40.70 9.59 -33.26
CA MET A 12 40.69 10.73 -32.32
C MET A 12 39.63 11.78 -32.68
N ARG A 13 39.38 12.03 -33.97
CA ARG A 13 38.34 12.97 -34.42
C ARG A 13 36.93 12.46 -34.12
N GLN A 14 36.70 11.16 -34.23
CA GLN A 14 35.40 10.58 -33.87
C GLN A 14 35.16 10.61 -32.36
N LEU A 15 36.18 10.27 -31.56
CA LEU A 15 36.10 10.35 -30.10
C LEU A 15 35.84 11.77 -29.59
N ALA A 16 36.49 12.78 -30.19
CA ALA A 16 36.24 14.19 -29.86
C ALA A 16 34.80 14.62 -30.21
N GLY A 17 34.24 14.11 -31.31
CA GLY A 17 32.85 14.35 -31.68
C GLY A 17 31.86 13.78 -30.66
N TYR A 18 32.06 12.54 -30.23
CA TYR A 18 31.22 11.90 -29.20
C TYR A 18 31.34 12.59 -27.85
N ALA A 19 32.53 13.00 -27.44
CA ALA A 19 32.75 13.72 -26.18
C ALA A 19 31.97 15.03 -26.11
N LEU A 20 31.79 15.72 -27.24
CA LEU A 20 31.04 16.98 -27.33
C LEU A 20 29.52 16.75 -27.38
N MET A 21 29.07 15.64 -27.97
CA MET A 21 27.65 15.27 -28.06
C MET A 21 27.10 14.61 -26.78
N LEU A 22 27.95 13.93 -26.01
CA LEU A 22 27.57 13.22 -24.79
C LEU A 22 26.82 14.09 -23.75
N PRO A 23 27.28 15.30 -23.37
CA PRO A 23 26.57 16.11 -22.38
C PRO A 23 25.20 16.58 -22.88
N ILE A 24 25.06 16.80 -24.18
CA ILE A 24 23.78 17.20 -24.80
C ILE A 24 22.78 16.05 -24.73
N LEU A 25 23.22 14.83 -25.05
CA LEU A 25 22.39 13.62 -24.95
C LEU A 25 21.97 13.35 -23.49
N LEU A 26 22.91 13.50 -22.54
CA LEU A 26 22.61 13.37 -21.11
C LEU A 26 21.60 14.42 -20.64
N GLY A 27 21.75 15.68 -21.06
CA GLY A 27 20.79 16.74 -20.77
C GLY A 27 19.40 16.46 -21.35
N ALA A 28 19.33 15.98 -22.59
CA ALA A 28 18.07 15.59 -23.22
C ALA A 28 17.40 14.42 -22.49
N LEU A 29 18.18 13.43 -22.04
CA LEU A 29 17.66 12.29 -21.26
C LEU A 29 17.09 12.74 -19.92
N ILE A 30 17.81 13.59 -19.18
CA ILE A 30 17.36 14.10 -17.87
C ILE A 30 16.08 14.93 -18.02
N THR A 31 16.04 15.82 -19.01
CA THR A 31 14.84 16.64 -19.26
C THR A 31 13.64 15.77 -19.66
N SER A 32 13.84 14.74 -20.49
CA SER A 32 12.79 13.76 -20.83
C SER A 32 12.25 13.01 -19.62
N LEU A 33 13.14 12.55 -18.71
CA LEU A 33 12.74 11.86 -17.48
C LEU A 33 11.95 12.78 -16.55
N LEU A 34 12.38 14.04 -16.38
CA LEU A 34 11.65 15.05 -15.59
C LEU A 34 10.28 15.35 -16.17
N LEU A 35 10.19 15.51 -17.50
CA LEU A 35 8.92 15.80 -18.18
C LEU A 35 7.94 14.63 -18.02
N THR A 36 8.45 13.40 -18.14
CA THR A 36 7.66 12.18 -17.95
C THR A 36 7.16 12.06 -16.51
N ASN A 37 8.01 12.34 -15.53
CA ASN A 37 7.62 12.34 -14.11
C ASN A 37 6.55 13.40 -13.83
N LEU A 38 6.72 14.62 -14.35
CA LEU A 38 5.72 15.69 -14.26
C LEU A 38 4.39 15.32 -14.92
N LEU A 39 4.42 14.68 -16.09
CA LEU A 39 3.23 14.21 -16.79
C LEU A 39 2.48 13.13 -16.00
N ILE A 40 3.20 12.15 -15.43
CA ILE A 40 2.60 11.11 -14.58
C ILE A 40 1.96 11.75 -13.34
N SER A 41 2.68 12.66 -12.69
CA SER A 41 2.20 13.34 -11.50
C SER A 41 0.96 14.20 -11.80
N TYR A 42 0.99 14.95 -12.91
CA TYR A 42 -0.16 15.74 -13.39
C TYR A 42 -1.35 14.85 -13.72
N TRP A 43 -1.15 13.74 -14.42
CA TRP A 43 -2.21 12.81 -14.78
C TRP A 43 -2.84 12.14 -13.55
N PHE A 44 -2.02 11.75 -12.57
CA PHE A 44 -2.48 11.21 -11.31
C PHE A 44 -3.31 12.25 -10.55
N GLN A 45 -2.83 13.48 -10.46
CA GLN A 45 -3.56 14.58 -9.82
C GLN A 45 -4.88 14.88 -10.53
N GLN A 46 -4.91 14.83 -11.86
CA GLN A 46 -6.13 15.02 -12.65
C GLN A 46 -7.15 13.91 -12.40
N ARG A 47 -6.72 12.65 -12.26
CA ARG A 47 -7.59 11.54 -11.86
C ARG A 47 -8.14 11.71 -10.44
N VAL A 48 -7.29 12.11 -9.50
CA VAL A 48 -7.70 12.34 -8.10
C VAL A 48 -8.61 13.57 -7.95
N GLN A 49 -8.43 14.61 -8.76
CA GLN A 49 -9.34 15.77 -8.74
C GLN A 49 -10.72 15.45 -9.32
N ARG A 50 -10.82 14.51 -10.28
CA ARG A 50 -12.12 14.06 -10.78
C ARG A 50 -12.96 13.34 -9.73
N THR A 51 -12.34 12.76 -8.68
CA THR A 51 -13.06 12.14 -7.56
C THR A 51 -13.29 13.11 -6.38
N ARG A 52 -12.63 14.27 -6.38
CA ARG A 52 -12.93 15.34 -5.40
C ARG A 52 -14.15 16.12 -5.88
N LEU A 53 -15.31 15.75 -5.33
CA LEU A 53 -16.54 16.56 -5.39
C LEU A 53 -16.24 18.05 -5.11
N PRO A 54 -16.93 18.99 -5.81
CA PRO A 54 -16.65 20.42 -5.72
C PRO A 54 -16.73 20.94 -4.27
N PRO A 55 -15.92 21.96 -3.92
CA PRO A 55 -15.90 22.53 -2.58
C PRO A 55 -17.30 22.99 -2.18
N ARG A 56 -17.67 22.60 -0.96
CA ARG A 56 -18.91 22.84 -0.20
C ARG A 56 -19.41 24.30 -0.19
N ALA A 57 -19.72 24.89 -1.34
CA ALA A 57 -20.45 26.15 -1.41
C ALA A 57 -21.96 25.96 -1.17
N ALA A 58 -22.45 24.70 -1.16
CA ALA A 58 -23.87 24.36 -1.04
C ALA A 58 -24.33 23.98 0.38
N LEU A 59 -23.52 24.13 1.43
CA LEU A 59 -23.94 23.84 2.82
C LEU A 59 -24.61 25.04 3.53
N LYS A 60 -25.11 26.03 2.79
CA LYS A 60 -25.79 27.21 3.37
C LYS A 60 -27.29 27.03 3.62
N GLN A 61 -27.84 25.84 3.38
CA GLN A 61 -29.25 25.52 3.65
C GLN A 61 -29.36 24.17 4.33
N ARG A 62 -29.10 24.12 5.65
CA ARG A 62 -29.64 23.03 6.48
C ARG A 62 -31.06 23.42 6.88
N PRO A 63 -32.11 22.68 6.47
CA PRO A 63 -33.42 22.84 7.07
C PRO A 63 -33.35 22.44 8.54
N SER A 64 -33.94 23.27 9.41
CA SER A 64 -34.04 23.04 10.85
C SER A 64 -34.71 21.70 11.13
N VAL A 65 -33.92 20.72 11.58
CA VAL A 65 -34.44 19.42 12.02
C VAL A 65 -35.17 19.62 13.35
N PRO A 66 -36.43 19.17 13.50
CA PRO A 66 -37.15 19.28 14.77
C PRO A 66 -36.48 18.42 15.85
N PRO A 67 -36.56 18.84 17.13
CA PRO A 67 -35.95 18.11 18.23
C PRO A 67 -36.59 16.72 18.37
N ILE A 68 -35.78 15.68 18.19
CA ILE A 68 -36.19 14.29 18.40
C ILE A 68 -36.55 14.12 19.89
N PRO A 69 -37.77 13.66 20.22
CA PRO A 69 -38.15 13.42 21.61
C PRO A 69 -37.27 12.33 22.21
N ARG A 70 -36.62 12.65 23.33
CA ARG A 70 -35.75 11.72 24.08
C ARG A 70 -36.61 10.57 24.62
N LEU A 71 -36.37 9.36 24.11
CA LEU A 71 -37.02 8.14 24.59
C LEU A 71 -36.62 7.89 26.06
N ALA A 72 -37.62 7.74 26.94
CA ALA A 72 -37.47 7.61 28.39
C ALA A 72 -36.68 6.36 28.84
N PHE A 73 -36.47 5.38 27.95
CA PHE A 73 -35.70 4.16 28.22
C PHE A 73 -34.19 4.39 28.35
N ALA A 74 -33.68 5.55 27.93
CA ALA A 74 -32.28 5.90 28.13
C ALA A 74 -31.95 6.33 29.58
N ARG A 75 -32.93 6.36 30.49
CA ARG A 75 -32.72 7.05 31.76
C ARG A 75 -31.86 6.28 32.76
N GLN A 76 -31.90 4.96 32.84
CA GLN A 76 -31.13 4.23 33.86
C GLN A 76 -30.83 2.78 33.44
N LEU A 77 -29.91 2.58 32.48
CA LEU A 77 -29.04 1.42 32.61
C LEU A 77 -27.75 1.91 33.28
N PRO A 78 -27.35 1.35 34.44
CA PRO A 78 -26.06 1.62 35.02
C PRO A 78 -24.97 1.40 33.96
N ARG A 79 -24.14 2.42 33.73
CA ARG A 79 -22.99 2.39 32.80
C ARG A 79 -22.07 1.17 33.00
N GLN A 80 -22.17 0.55 34.17
CA GLN A 80 -21.44 -0.62 34.64
C GLN A 80 -21.89 -1.93 33.95
N LEU A 81 -23.15 -2.03 33.51
CA LEU A 81 -23.69 -3.22 32.83
C LEU A 81 -23.36 -3.26 31.35
N THR A 82 -23.10 -2.11 30.72
CA THR A 82 -22.66 -2.05 29.32
C THR A 82 -21.17 -2.33 29.16
N THR A 83 -20.36 -2.17 30.22
CA THR A 83 -18.92 -2.45 30.16
C THR A 83 -18.58 -3.93 30.23
N SER A 84 -19.44 -4.78 30.80
CA SER A 84 -19.15 -6.22 30.91
C SER A 84 -19.47 -7.00 29.63
N LEU A 85 -20.25 -6.42 28.71
CA LEU A 85 -20.58 -7.01 27.41
C LEU A 85 -19.66 -6.54 26.27
N VAL A 86 -18.83 -5.54 26.53
CA VAL A 86 -17.77 -5.11 25.60
C VAL A 86 -16.50 -5.85 26.03
N PRO A 87 -15.99 -6.79 25.22
CA PRO A 87 -14.67 -7.37 25.46
C PRO A 87 -13.66 -6.24 25.73
N SER A 88 -13.01 -6.29 26.89
CA SER A 88 -12.10 -5.26 27.42
C SER A 88 -10.90 -4.97 26.52
N ASP A 89 -10.69 -5.78 25.48
CA ASP A 89 -9.61 -5.65 24.51
C ASP A 89 -9.87 -4.51 23.50
N TYR A 90 -11.08 -3.94 23.47
CA TYR A 90 -11.47 -2.83 22.60
C TYR A 90 -11.31 -1.44 23.27
N THR A 91 -10.37 -1.30 24.20
CA THR A 91 -9.98 0.03 24.69
C THR A 91 -9.26 0.80 23.58
N SER A 92 -9.54 2.10 23.48
CA SER A 92 -9.18 3.00 22.37
C SER A 92 -7.70 3.09 22.01
N GLU A 93 -6.81 2.48 22.78
CA GLU A 93 -5.36 2.48 22.55
C GLU A 93 -4.86 1.23 21.81
N ALA A 94 -5.64 0.15 21.75
CA ALA A 94 -5.24 -1.11 21.09
C ALA A 94 -5.04 -0.95 19.57
N TRP A 95 -5.73 -0.01 18.92
CA TRP A 95 -5.61 0.22 17.47
C TRP A 95 -4.26 0.82 17.04
N GLN A 96 -3.54 1.43 17.98
CA GLN A 96 -2.24 2.07 17.75
C GLN A 96 -1.07 1.19 18.21
N ALA A 97 -1.35 0.04 18.82
CA ALA A 97 -0.30 -0.90 19.18
C ALA A 97 0.37 -1.39 17.87
N PRO A 98 1.69 -1.21 17.73
CA PRO A 98 2.43 -1.79 16.61
C PRO A 98 2.26 -3.30 16.64
N ILE A 99 2.05 -3.92 15.47
CA ILE A 99 2.10 -5.37 15.37
C ILE A 99 3.52 -5.79 15.75
N THR A 100 3.68 -6.49 16.86
CA THR A 100 4.99 -6.95 17.32
C THR A 100 5.13 -8.43 17.02
N LEU A 101 5.95 -8.75 16.02
CA LEU A 101 6.40 -10.12 15.77
C LEU A 101 7.73 -10.31 16.51
N PRO A 102 7.74 -10.92 17.72
CA PRO A 102 8.94 -11.00 18.55
C PRO A 102 10.08 -11.80 17.89
N ALA A 103 9.76 -12.68 16.94
CA ALA A 103 10.74 -13.44 16.18
C ALA A 103 11.44 -12.62 15.07
N PHE A 104 10.80 -11.58 14.54
CA PHE A 104 11.28 -10.82 13.37
C PHE A 104 10.96 -9.32 13.51
N PRO A 105 11.76 -8.56 14.25
CA PRO A 105 11.49 -7.14 14.52
C PRO A 105 11.54 -6.25 13.27
N GLU A 106 12.35 -6.61 12.27
CA GLU A 106 12.39 -5.90 10.98
C GLU A 106 11.11 -6.13 10.17
N LEU A 107 10.58 -7.36 10.18
CA LEU A 107 9.36 -7.73 9.47
C LEU A 107 8.12 -7.06 10.09
N SER A 108 8.10 -6.89 11.42
CA SER A 108 6.98 -6.18 12.07
C SER A 108 6.79 -4.75 11.58
N ALA A 109 7.90 -4.02 11.36
CA ALA A 109 7.81 -2.64 10.89
C ALA A 109 7.26 -2.55 9.46
N GLU A 110 7.69 -3.45 8.58
CA GLU A 110 7.21 -3.54 7.20
C GLU A 110 5.74 -3.97 7.11
N VAL A 111 5.33 -4.93 7.96
CA VAL A 111 3.94 -5.36 8.04
C VAL A 111 3.04 -4.24 8.57
N ASP A 112 3.48 -3.48 9.57
CA ASP A 112 2.72 -2.34 10.09
C ASP A 112 2.59 -1.21 9.04
N LEU A 113 3.65 -0.96 8.27
CA LEU A 113 3.63 -0.03 7.13
C LEU A 113 2.63 -0.51 6.07
N LEU A 114 2.67 -1.80 5.70
CA LEU A 114 1.76 -2.38 4.72
C LEU A 114 0.30 -2.29 5.17
N LEU A 115 0.00 -2.60 6.44
CA LEU A 115 -1.34 -2.42 6.99
C LEU A 115 -1.78 -0.96 6.98
N THR A 116 -0.86 -0.03 7.21
CA THR A 116 -1.14 1.39 7.15
C THR A 116 -1.45 1.85 5.73
N LEU A 117 -0.75 1.33 4.72
CA LEU A 117 -1.06 1.59 3.32
C LEU A 117 -2.41 0.99 2.90
N VAL A 118 -2.69 -0.27 3.27
CA VAL A 118 -3.97 -0.92 2.96
C VAL A 118 -5.13 -0.22 3.67
N GLY A 119 -4.96 0.14 4.94
CA GLY A 119 -5.94 0.91 5.70
C GLY A 119 -6.26 2.24 5.02
N ARG A 120 -5.25 3.01 4.64
CA ARG A 120 -5.43 4.32 4.01
C ARG A 120 -5.99 4.24 2.59
N ASP A 121 -5.39 3.40 1.75
CA ASP A 121 -5.65 3.42 0.30
C ASP A 121 -6.87 2.58 -0.08
N PHE A 122 -7.25 1.61 0.75
CA PHE A 122 -8.41 0.75 0.51
C PHE A 122 -9.54 1.01 1.50
N VAL A 123 -9.27 0.91 2.80
CA VAL A 123 -10.33 0.95 3.83
C VAL A 123 -10.88 2.37 4.00
N ASP A 124 -10.01 3.37 4.14
CA ASP A 124 -10.42 4.77 4.31
C ASP A 124 -10.99 5.34 3.01
N ALA A 125 -10.44 4.95 1.85
CA ALA A 125 -10.97 5.37 0.55
C ALA A 125 -12.37 4.79 0.28
N TRP A 126 -12.60 3.52 0.61
CA TRP A 126 -13.89 2.87 0.37
C TRP A 126 -14.93 3.21 1.44
N PHE A 127 -14.56 3.14 2.72
CA PHE A 127 -15.50 3.38 3.82
C PHE A 127 -15.77 4.86 4.06
N GLY A 128 -14.80 5.73 3.75
CA GLY A 128 -14.97 7.18 3.84
C GLY A 128 -16.07 7.73 2.92
N GLU A 129 -16.38 7.03 1.83
CA GLU A 129 -17.53 7.34 0.96
C GLU A 129 -18.88 6.95 1.57
N LEU A 130 -18.91 5.93 2.44
CA LEU A 130 -20.12 5.39 3.06
C LEU A 130 -20.46 6.08 4.39
N SER A 131 -19.46 6.32 5.24
CA SER A 131 -19.65 6.90 6.57
C SER A 131 -18.39 7.61 7.06
N ALA A 132 -18.57 8.72 7.74
CA ALA A 132 -17.48 9.48 8.38
C ALA A 132 -17.07 8.91 9.75
N ASP A 133 -17.67 7.79 10.19
CA ASP A 133 -17.34 7.17 11.48
C ASP A 133 -16.06 6.32 11.38
N PRO A 134 -14.99 6.66 12.11
CA PRO A 134 -13.74 5.90 12.10
C PRO A 134 -13.81 4.56 12.86
N SER A 135 -14.96 4.17 13.41
CA SER A 135 -15.12 2.90 14.15
C SER A 135 -14.82 1.67 13.31
N PHE A 136 -15.21 1.66 12.04
CA PHE A 136 -15.04 0.52 11.13
C PHE A 136 -13.60 0.36 10.60
N PRO A 137 -12.92 1.42 10.09
CA PRO A 137 -11.52 1.29 9.71
C PRO A 137 -10.62 0.84 10.86
N ARG A 138 -10.94 1.29 12.08
CA ARG A 138 -10.31 0.78 13.29
C ARG A 138 -10.58 -0.72 13.43
N SER A 139 -11.84 -1.15 13.51
CA SER A 139 -12.19 -2.57 13.71
C SER A 139 -11.53 -3.51 12.72
N VAL A 140 -11.43 -3.11 11.45
CA VAL A 140 -10.70 -3.86 10.42
C VAL A 140 -9.21 -3.99 10.76
N ARG A 141 -8.55 -2.90 11.17
CA ARG A 141 -7.12 -2.94 11.53
C ARG A 141 -6.83 -3.90 12.68
N ALA A 142 -7.59 -3.89 13.80
CA ALA A 142 -7.29 -4.86 14.86
C ALA A 142 -7.71 -6.29 14.50
N GLN A 143 -8.74 -6.50 13.68
CA GLN A 143 -9.04 -7.85 13.21
C GLN A 143 -7.90 -8.41 12.36
N ILE A 144 -7.28 -7.59 11.50
CA ILE A 144 -6.11 -8.01 10.72
C ILE A 144 -4.91 -8.25 11.65
N ALA A 145 -4.65 -7.37 12.62
CA ALA A 145 -3.56 -7.57 13.59
C ALA A 145 -3.74 -8.87 14.38
N GLN A 146 -4.94 -9.12 14.92
CA GLN A 146 -5.25 -10.35 15.66
C GLN A 146 -5.12 -11.60 14.78
N ALA A 147 -5.56 -11.53 13.52
CA ALA A 147 -5.39 -12.63 12.57
C ALA A 147 -3.91 -12.92 12.28
N LEU A 148 -3.07 -11.88 12.21
CA LEU A 148 -1.63 -12.02 12.03
C LEU A 148 -0.95 -12.62 13.26
N ASP A 149 -1.36 -12.24 14.47
CA ASP A 149 -0.85 -12.85 15.70
C ASP A 149 -1.22 -14.34 15.78
N CYS A 150 -2.49 -14.68 15.53
CA CYS A 150 -2.92 -16.08 15.46
C CYS A 150 -2.20 -16.86 14.35
N LEU A 151 -1.90 -16.21 13.21
CA LEU A 151 -1.13 -16.83 12.13
C LEU A 151 0.33 -17.03 12.54
N ALA A 152 0.94 -16.08 13.24
CA ALA A 152 2.31 -16.18 13.74
C ALA A 152 2.45 -17.28 14.79
N GLU A 153 1.50 -17.39 15.72
CA GLU A 153 1.44 -18.49 16.70
C GLU A 153 1.32 -19.86 16.01
N ARG A 154 0.44 -19.97 15.01
CA ARG A 154 0.28 -21.20 14.24
C ARG A 154 1.51 -21.50 13.39
N ALA A 155 2.09 -20.49 12.75
CA ALA A 155 3.30 -20.65 11.94
C ALA A 155 4.49 -21.09 12.80
N ALA A 156 4.59 -20.65 14.05
CA ALA A 156 5.60 -21.13 14.98
C ALA A 156 5.47 -22.63 15.30
N THR A 157 4.27 -23.20 15.20
CA THR A 157 4.03 -24.64 15.39
C THR A 157 4.16 -25.47 14.12
N VAL A 158 4.29 -24.83 12.95
CA VAL A 158 4.33 -25.49 11.65
C VAL A 158 5.77 -25.60 11.17
N ASP A 159 6.22 -26.81 10.85
CA ASP A 159 7.51 -27.01 10.22
C ASP A 159 7.48 -26.41 8.80
N LEU A 160 8.17 -25.28 8.63
CA LEU A 160 8.23 -24.55 7.36
C LEU A 160 8.75 -25.45 6.24
N ALA A 161 9.61 -26.43 6.56
CA ALA A 161 10.15 -27.38 5.61
C ALA A 161 9.06 -28.32 5.07
N GLU A 162 8.14 -28.77 5.93
CA GLU A 162 7.02 -29.63 5.53
C GLU A 162 6.02 -28.89 4.63
N VAL A 163 5.74 -27.62 4.91
CA VAL A 163 4.86 -26.78 4.07
C VAL A 163 5.48 -26.45 2.71
N LEU A 164 6.78 -26.14 2.71
CA LEU A 164 7.51 -25.85 1.47
C LEU A 164 7.59 -27.08 0.57
N VAL A 165 7.94 -28.24 1.13
CA VAL A 165 8.10 -29.49 0.37
C VAL A 165 6.75 -30.10 0.00
N GLY A 166 5.76 -30.06 0.90
CA GLY A 166 4.45 -30.69 0.72
C GLY A 166 3.47 -29.87 -0.12
N GLY A 167 3.55 -28.53 -0.06
CA GLY A 167 2.57 -27.66 -0.72
C GLY A 167 3.15 -26.82 -1.85
N TRP A 168 4.19 -26.04 -1.56
CA TRP A 168 4.70 -25.04 -2.51
C TRP A 168 5.51 -25.67 -3.63
N LEU A 169 6.38 -26.63 -3.31
CA LEU A 169 7.21 -27.33 -4.27
C LEU A 169 6.37 -28.03 -5.37
N PRO A 170 5.31 -28.80 -5.07
CA PRO A 170 4.46 -29.37 -6.10
C PRO A 170 3.70 -28.32 -6.93
N LEU A 171 3.31 -27.18 -6.34
CA LEU A 171 2.63 -26.11 -7.06
C LEU A 171 3.54 -25.41 -8.07
N VAL A 172 4.76 -25.04 -7.65
CA VAL A 172 5.78 -24.42 -8.50
C VAL A 172 6.26 -25.41 -9.56
N THR A 173 6.45 -26.68 -9.20
CA THR A 173 6.82 -27.73 -10.15
C THR A 173 5.73 -27.95 -11.21
N ARG A 174 4.45 -27.80 -10.84
CA ARG A 174 3.34 -27.86 -11.80
C ARG A 174 3.36 -26.69 -12.77
N GLN A 175 3.62 -25.46 -12.29
CA GLN A 175 3.71 -24.28 -13.15
C GLN A 175 4.90 -24.37 -14.11
N LEU A 176 6.06 -24.85 -13.64
CA LEU A 176 7.25 -25.04 -14.49
C LEU A 176 7.06 -26.17 -15.52
N ARG A 177 6.42 -27.29 -15.16
CA ARG A 177 6.08 -28.34 -16.15
C ARG A 177 5.06 -27.88 -17.18
N GLY A 178 4.06 -27.09 -16.76
CA GLY A 178 3.05 -26.54 -17.67
C GLY A 178 3.65 -25.63 -18.73
N GLN A 179 4.68 -24.85 -18.38
CA GLN A 179 5.40 -24.00 -19.33
C GLN A 179 6.29 -24.82 -20.28
N ARG A 180 6.91 -25.90 -19.82
CA ARG A 180 7.80 -26.75 -20.63
C ARG A 180 7.07 -27.52 -21.75
N SER A 181 5.79 -27.85 -21.57
CA SER A 181 4.99 -28.53 -22.61
C SER A 181 4.51 -27.59 -23.73
N GLY A 182 4.67 -26.28 -23.59
CA GLY A 182 4.31 -25.30 -24.63
C GLY A 182 5.42 -25.01 -25.64
N ASP A 183 6.64 -25.48 -25.39
CA ASP A 183 7.85 -25.16 -26.17
C ASP A 183 8.26 -26.29 -27.14
N VAL A 184 7.45 -27.35 -27.26
CA VAL A 184 7.74 -28.56 -28.06
C VAL A 184 6.68 -28.85 -29.14
N ALA A 185 5.85 -27.87 -29.50
CA ALA A 185 4.85 -27.97 -30.57
C ALA A 185 5.22 -27.09 -31.77
#